data_AF-A0A015JP98-F1
#
_entry.id   AF-A0A015JP98-F1
#
_cell.length_a   1.000
_cell.length_b   1.000
_cell.length_c   1.000
_cell.angle_alpha   90.00
_cell.angle_beta   90.00
_cell.angle_gamma   90.00
#
_symmetry.space_group_name_H-M   'P 1'
#
loop_
_entity.id
_entity.type
_entity.pdbx_description
1 polymer ?
#
loop_
_entity_poly.entity_id
_entity_poly.type
_entity_poly.pdbx_seq_one_letter_code
_entity_poly.pdbx_strand_id
1 'polypeptide(L)'
;MALEALIKFLHIVLICLNKLQFKDFPNSLYMAKKYLNIFQPKMQLAVCNNCHKMHNIKDIIAYKKEEKVAIKDCLHEEFPNNPIPSRRNQCNNLLTILKKSKRETIAMPCMLFSKPSIRQQLSMLY
;
A
#
# COMPACT_ATOMS: atom_id res chain seq x y z
N MET A 1 8.05 -0.92 25.45
CA MET A 1 8.38 -1.96 26.44
C MET A 1 7.17 -2.24 27.35
N ALA A 2 6.71 -1.30 28.17
CA ALA A 2 5.59 -1.51 29.10
C ALA A 2 4.26 -1.97 28.43
N LEU A 3 3.83 -1.31 27.35
CA LEU A 3 2.57 -1.65 26.67
C LEU A 3 2.58 -3.06 26.03
N GLU A 4 3.71 -3.46 25.45
CA GLU A 4 3.89 -4.80 24.87
C GLU A 4 3.75 -5.89 25.93
N ALA A 5 4.37 -5.68 27.10
CA ALA A 5 4.28 -6.60 28.23
C ALA A 5 2.85 -6.69 28.78
N LEU A 6 2.14 -5.56 28.91
CA LEU A 6 0.75 -5.53 29.36
C LEU A 6 -0.18 -6.31 28.42
N ILE A 7 -0.04 -6.12 27.10
CA ILE A 7 -0.84 -6.84 26.09
C ILE A 7 -0.62 -8.35 26.21
N LYS A 8 0.63 -8.78 26.36
CA LYS A 8 0.97 -10.20 26.56
C LYS A 8 0.39 -10.75 27.85
N PHE A 9 0.50 -10.01 28.94
CA PHE A 9 -0.07 -10.40 30.23
C PHE A 9 -1.59 -10.60 30.14
N LEU A 10 -2.32 -9.61 29.59
CA LEU A 10 -3.76 -9.69 29.41
C LEU A 10 -4.15 -10.85 28.50
N HIS A 11 -3.42 -11.08 27.40
CA HIS A 11 -3.67 -12.23 26.52
C HIS A 11 -3.61 -13.55 27.29
N ILE A 12 -2.58 -13.75 28.11
CA ILE A 12 -2.42 -14.96 28.93
C ILE A 12 -3.60 -15.10 29.91
N VAL A 13 -3.89 -14.04 30.68
CA VAL A 13 -4.98 -14.05 31.67
C VAL A 13 -6.32 -14.40 31.02
N LEU A 14 -6.65 -13.77 29.89
CA LEU A 14 -7.91 -13.98 29.18
C LEU A 14 -8.03 -15.38 28.57
N ILE A 15 -6.94 -15.91 27.98
CA ILE A 15 -6.90 -17.28 27.46
C ILE A 15 -7.07 -18.30 28.58
N CYS A 16 -6.50 -18.06 29.76
CA CYS A 16 -6.68 -18.90 30.95
C CYS A 16 -8.12 -18.89 31.45
N LEU A 17 -8.82 -17.74 31.40
CA LEU A 17 -10.21 -17.63 31.83
C LEU A 17 -11.18 -18.33 30.87
N ASN A 18 -11.06 -18.06 29.56
CA ASN A 18 -11.91 -18.69 28.55
C ASN A 18 -11.25 -18.67 27.17
N LYS A 19 -10.49 -19.73 26.88
CA LYS A 19 -9.74 -19.88 25.62
C LYS A 19 -10.61 -19.73 24.37
N LEU A 20 -11.84 -20.26 24.36
CA LEU A 20 -12.70 -20.22 23.18
C LEU A 20 -13.19 -18.80 22.88
N GLN A 21 -13.54 -18.04 23.92
CA GLN A 21 -14.00 -16.67 23.80
C GLN A 21 -12.87 -15.71 23.40
N PHE A 22 -11.67 -15.90 23.96
CA PHE A 22 -10.56 -14.94 23.83
C PHE A 22 -9.46 -15.37 22.86
N LYS A 23 -9.67 -16.41 22.03
CA LYS A 23 -8.69 -16.91 21.05
C LYS A 23 -8.13 -15.81 20.13
N ASP A 24 -8.95 -14.80 19.83
CA ASP A 24 -8.61 -13.71 18.89
C ASP A 24 -8.06 -12.46 19.60
N PHE A 25 -7.91 -12.48 20.93
CA PHE A 25 -7.33 -11.37 21.68
C PHE A 25 -5.86 -11.16 21.28
N PRO A 26 -5.40 -9.92 21.03
CA PRO A 26 -4.04 -9.67 20.58
C PRO A 26 -2.94 -10.13 21.56
N ASN A 27 -1.89 -10.77 21.06
CA ASN A 27 -0.73 -11.21 21.86
C ASN A 27 0.52 -10.33 21.68
N SER A 28 0.40 -9.25 20.92
CA SER A 28 1.48 -8.32 20.61
C SER A 28 0.91 -6.94 20.31
N LEU A 29 1.70 -5.89 20.49
CA LEU A 29 1.29 -4.53 20.15
C LEU A 29 0.96 -4.39 18.66
N TYR A 30 1.65 -5.13 17.79
CA TYR A 30 1.35 -5.16 16.36
C TYR A 30 -0.07 -5.67 16.10
N MET A 31 -0.42 -6.85 16.63
CA MET A 31 -1.76 -7.42 16.46
C MET A 31 -2.83 -6.54 17.11
N ALA A 32 -2.54 -5.90 18.24
CA ALA A 32 -3.46 -4.98 18.90
C ALA A 32 -3.73 -3.75 18.04
N LYS A 33 -2.68 -3.13 17.48
CA LYS A 33 -2.83 -2.00 16.56
C LYS A 33 -3.59 -2.39 15.29
N LYS A 34 -3.39 -3.62 14.79
CA LYS A 34 -4.13 -4.14 13.64
C LYS A 34 -5.61 -4.36 13.97
N TYR A 35 -5.91 -4.99 15.11
CA TYR A 35 -7.27 -5.24 15.59
C TYR A 35 -8.07 -3.94 15.79
N LEU A 36 -7.42 -2.91 16.34
CA LEU A 36 -8.01 -1.59 16.57
C LEU A 36 -8.02 -0.70 15.30
N ASN A 37 -7.61 -1.21 14.13
CA ASN A 37 -7.46 -0.44 12.89
C ASN A 37 -6.60 0.84 13.05
N ILE A 38 -5.69 0.86 14.05
CA ILE A 38 -4.72 1.95 14.27
C ILE A 38 -3.62 1.90 13.21
N PHE A 39 -3.34 0.70 12.70
CA PHE A 39 -2.61 0.56 11.44
C PHE A 39 -3.47 1.10 10.30
N GLN A 40 -3.37 2.39 10.03
CA GLN A 40 -3.65 2.88 8.69
C GLN A 40 -2.63 2.18 7.78
N PRO A 41 -3.05 1.37 6.79
CA PRO A 41 -2.12 0.92 5.77
C PRO A 41 -1.48 2.20 5.22
N LYS A 42 -0.14 2.30 5.30
CA LYS A 42 0.57 3.41 4.67
C LYS A 42 -0.02 3.51 3.27
N MET A 43 -0.54 4.67 2.90
CA MET A 43 -1.11 4.84 1.58
C MET A 43 0.02 4.57 0.59
N GLN A 44 -0.02 3.40 -0.05
CA GLN A 44 0.98 2.99 -1.02
C GLN A 44 0.51 3.54 -2.35
N LEU A 45 1.31 4.43 -2.90
CA LEU A 45 1.13 4.95 -4.25
C LEU A 45 2.13 4.24 -5.15
N ALA A 46 1.71 3.87 -6.34
CA ALA A 46 2.67 3.50 -7.36
C ALA A 46 3.25 4.77 -7.97
N VAL A 47 4.55 4.80 -8.21
CA VAL A 47 5.21 5.95 -8.82
C VAL A 47 5.73 5.55 -10.19
N CYS A 48 5.48 6.40 -11.18
CA CYS A 48 6.13 6.26 -12.47
C CYS A 48 7.62 6.63 -12.34
N ASN A 49 8.53 5.73 -12.71
CA ASN A 49 9.97 5.98 -12.62
C ASN A 49 10.48 7.06 -13.59
N ASN A 50 9.66 7.44 -14.58
CA ASN A 50 10.02 8.44 -15.57
C ASN A 50 9.49 9.83 -15.16
N CYS A 51 8.17 10.02 -15.11
CA CYS A 51 7.55 11.31 -14.80
C CYS A 51 7.25 11.55 -13.31
N HIS A 52 7.59 10.59 -12.43
CA HIS A 52 7.34 10.65 -10.98
C HIS A 52 5.88 10.84 -10.56
N LYS A 53 4.93 10.71 -11.50
CA LYS A 53 3.50 10.78 -11.21
C LYS A 53 3.12 9.65 -10.26
N MET A 54 2.41 10.02 -9.20
CA MET A 54 1.84 9.08 -8.24
C MET A 54 0.47 8.61 -8.71
N HIS A 55 0.26 7.29 -8.66
CA HIS A 55 -0.97 6.61 -9.03
C HIS A 55 -1.50 5.81 -7.85
N ASN A 56 -2.83 5.67 -7.77
CA ASN A 56 -3.45 4.82 -6.75
C ASN A 56 -3.13 3.34 -7.05
N ILE A 57 -2.60 2.64 -6.06
CA ILE A 57 -2.22 1.23 -6.20
C ILE A 57 -3.42 0.33 -6.48
N LYS A 58 -4.62 0.67 -5.97
CA LYS A 58 -5.84 -0.13 -6.18
C LYS A 58 -6.20 -0.19 -7.67
N ASP A 59 -6.14 0.96 -8.34
CA ASP A 59 -6.45 1.09 -9.77
C ASP A 59 -5.42 0.39 -10.67
N ILE A 60 -4.23 0.15 -10.13
CA ILE A 60 -3.15 -0.55 -10.81
C ILE A 60 -3.31 -2.06 -10.66
N ILE A 61 -3.56 -2.54 -9.45
CA ILE A 61 -3.77 -3.97 -9.17
C ILE A 61 -5.05 -4.47 -9.86
N ALA A 62 -6.09 -3.64 -9.92
CA ALA A 62 -7.34 -3.98 -10.58
C ALA A 62 -7.26 -3.95 -12.13
N TYR A 63 -6.15 -3.46 -12.70
CA TYR A 63 -6.03 -3.32 -14.14
C TYR A 63 -5.95 -4.68 -14.85
N LYS A 64 -6.83 -4.86 -15.83
CA LYS A 64 -6.92 -6.04 -16.68
C LYS A 64 -7.10 -5.60 -18.13
N LYS A 65 -6.52 -6.36 -19.05
CA LYS A 65 -6.74 -6.21 -20.50
C LYS A 65 -7.31 -7.54 -21.00
N GLU A 66 -8.47 -7.49 -21.67
CA GLU A 66 -9.18 -8.70 -22.13
C GLU A 66 -9.39 -9.70 -20.98
N GLU A 67 -9.83 -9.20 -19.82
CA GLU A 67 -10.06 -9.94 -18.57
C GLU A 67 -8.82 -10.61 -17.94
N LYS A 68 -7.65 -10.49 -18.57
CA LYS A 68 -6.38 -11.02 -18.08
C LYS A 68 -5.55 -9.95 -17.39
N VAL A 69 -4.77 -10.38 -16.41
CA VAL A 69 -3.79 -9.50 -15.74
C VAL A 69 -2.78 -9.02 -16.79
N ALA A 70 -2.60 -7.71 -16.89
CA ALA A 70 -1.80 -7.09 -17.92
C ALA A 70 -0.85 -6.03 -17.37
N ILE A 71 0.15 -5.69 -18.18
CA ILE A 71 1.07 -4.59 -17.94
C ILE A 71 0.30 -3.27 -18.16
N LYS A 72 0.47 -2.33 -17.22
CA LYS A 72 -0.14 -1.00 -17.28
C LYS A 72 0.95 0.03 -17.50
N ASP A 73 0.70 0.93 -18.45
CA ASP A 73 1.58 2.06 -18.76
C ASP A 73 1.10 3.35 -18.07
N CYS A 74 2.03 4.27 -17.87
CA CYS A 74 1.75 5.60 -17.34
C CYS A 74 1.18 6.48 -18.47
N LEU A 75 -0.11 6.78 -18.37
CA LEU A 75 -0.80 7.67 -19.31
C LEU A 75 -0.72 9.15 -18.91
N HIS A 76 0.20 9.51 -18.01
CA HIS A 76 0.33 10.90 -17.62
C HIS A 76 0.87 11.73 -18.80
N GLU A 77 0.17 12.82 -19.10
CA GLU A 77 0.57 13.83 -20.06
C GLU A 77 1.06 15.07 -19.31
N GLU A 78 2.30 15.47 -19.55
CA GLU A 78 2.84 16.73 -19.08
C GLU A 78 2.35 17.87 -19.98
N PHE A 79 1.90 18.96 -19.37
CA PHE A 79 1.37 20.15 -20.06
C PHE A 79 0.20 19.84 -21.04
N PRO A 80 -0.89 19.20 -20.58
CA PRO A 80 -2.00 18.80 -21.47
C PRO A 80 -2.67 19.98 -22.19
N ASN A 81 -2.60 21.17 -21.60
CA ASN A 81 -3.17 22.40 -22.17
C ASN A 81 -2.20 23.18 -23.07
N ASN A 82 -1.05 22.61 -23.44
CA ASN A 82 -0.11 23.30 -24.31
C ASN A 82 -0.75 23.49 -25.70
N PRO A 83 -0.75 24.71 -26.29
CA PRO A 83 -1.30 24.92 -27.63
C PRO A 83 -0.52 24.16 -28.71
N ILE A 84 0.75 23.82 -28.45
CA ILE A 84 1.62 23.07 -29.37
C ILE A 84 1.49 21.57 -29.04
N PRO A 85 0.91 20.73 -29.92
CA PRO A 85 0.68 19.31 -29.62
C PRO A 85 1.97 18.52 -29.32
N SER A 86 3.06 18.82 -30.03
CA SER A 86 4.36 18.16 -29.82
C SER A 86 5.02 18.48 -28.47
N ARG A 87 4.49 19.46 -27.73
CA ARG A 87 4.94 19.80 -26.37
C ARG A 87 4.05 19.23 -25.27
N ARG A 88 3.00 18.48 -25.64
CA ARG A 88 2.23 17.68 -24.69
C ARG A 88 2.88 16.30 -24.61
N ASN A 89 3.75 16.12 -23.62
CA ASN A 89 4.58 14.93 -23.54
C ASN A 89 3.83 13.81 -22.80
N GLN A 90 3.43 12.77 -23.53
CA GLN A 90 2.85 11.57 -22.91
C GLN A 90 3.95 10.65 -22.39
N CYS A 91 3.83 10.21 -21.14
CA CYS A 91 4.89 9.46 -20.47
C CYS A 91 5.10 8.06 -21.07
N ASN A 92 4.03 7.27 -21.19
CA ASN A 92 4.03 5.89 -21.72
C ASN A 92 5.03 4.92 -21.07
N ASN A 93 5.56 5.24 -19.89
CA ASN A 93 6.50 4.38 -19.19
C ASN A 93 5.75 3.29 -18.40
N LEU A 94 6.36 2.12 -18.25
CA LEU A 94 5.77 0.99 -17.51
C LEU A 94 5.49 1.36 -16.05
N LEU A 95 4.23 1.21 -15.63
CA LEU A 95 3.82 1.32 -14.21
C LEU A 95 3.84 -0.02 -13.50
N THR A 96 3.63 -1.12 -14.22
CA THR A 96 3.66 -2.48 -13.66
C THR A 96 4.55 -3.42 -14.43
N ILE A 97 5.00 -4.44 -13.71
CA ILE A 97 5.62 -5.64 -14.26
C ILE A 97 4.80 -6.86 -13.86
N LEU A 98 4.76 -7.86 -14.74
CA LEU A 98 4.14 -9.13 -14.41
C LEU A 98 5.13 -10.02 -13.67
N LYS A 99 4.70 -10.59 -12.54
CA LYS A 99 5.46 -11.60 -11.80
C LYS A 99 4.65 -12.87 -11.67
N LYS A 100 5.29 -14.02 -11.92
CA LYS A 100 4.72 -15.33 -11.63
C LYS A 100 4.80 -15.59 -10.13
N SER A 101 3.66 -15.82 -9.50
CA SER A 101 3.56 -16.38 -8.14
C SER A 101 3.29 -17.88 -8.22
N LYS A 102 3.37 -18.59 -7.09
CA LYS A 102 3.14 -20.04 -7.01
C LYS A 102 1.75 -20.48 -7.51
N ARG A 103 0.78 -19.56 -7.52
CA ARG A 103 -0.62 -19.84 -7.90
C ARG A 103 -1.04 -19.12 -9.17
N GLU A 104 -0.57 -17.89 -9.39
CA GLU A 104 -1.07 -17.02 -10.47
C GLU A 104 -0.02 -15.99 -10.90
N THR A 105 -0.22 -15.38 -12.07
CA THR A 105 0.54 -14.20 -12.52
C THR A 105 -0.10 -12.93 -11.96
N ILE A 106 0.69 -12.11 -11.27
CA ILE A 106 0.23 -10.86 -10.66
C ILE A 106 0.91 -9.66 -11.32
N ALA A 107 0.18 -8.55 -11.47
CA ALA A 107 0.75 -7.26 -11.84
C ALA A 107 1.25 -6.56 -10.59
N MET A 108 2.55 -6.27 -10.55
CA MET A 108 3.21 -5.61 -9.44
C MET A 108 3.69 -4.22 -9.88
N PRO A 109 3.41 -3.15 -9.13
CA PRO A 109 3.95 -1.83 -9.43
C PRO A 109 5.47 -1.82 -9.50
N CYS A 110 6.04 -1.09 -10.46
CA CYS A 110 7.49 -0.94 -10.63
C CYS A 110 8.13 -0.26 -9.41
N MET A 111 7.47 0.75 -8.84
CA MET A 111 7.94 1.48 -7.67
C MET A 111 6.76 1.80 -6.75
N LEU A 112 6.96 1.62 -5.44
CA LEU A 112 6.00 1.94 -4.40
C LEU A 112 6.52 3.09 -3.55
N PHE A 113 5.71 4.14 -3.41
CA PHE A 113 5.92 5.21 -2.47
C PHE A 113 5.00 5.04 -1.28
N SER A 114 5.59 4.78 -0.12
CA SER A 114 4.85 4.71 1.13
C SER A 114 4.61 6.13 1.64
N LYS A 115 3.40 6.65 1.52
CA LYS A 115 3.08 7.96 2.10
C LYS A 115 3.13 7.84 3.63
N PRO A 116 4.01 8.60 4.31
CA PRO A 116 4.04 8.65 5.77
C PRO A 116 2.74 9.24 6.31
N SER A 117 2.39 8.91 7.56
CA SER A 117 1.22 9.52 8.21
C SER A 117 1.41 11.02 8.39
N ILE A 118 0.33 11.78 8.52
CA ILE A 118 0.40 13.24 8.79
C ILE A 118 1.29 13.51 10.00
N ARG A 119 1.16 12.72 11.07
CA ARG A 119 2.02 12.82 12.26
C ARG A 119 3.50 12.65 11.94
N GLN A 120 3.85 11.69 11.09
CA GLN A 120 5.24 11.46 10.66
C GLN A 120 5.75 12.58 9.76
N GLN A 121 4.89 13.13 8.89
CA GLN A 121 5.24 14.29 8.06
C GLN A 121 5.53 15.50 8.95
N LEU A 122 4.68 15.76 9.95
CA LEU A 122 4.87 16.85 10.89
C LEU A 122 6.15 16.68 11.73
N SER A 123 6.47 15.47 12.18
CA SER A 123 7.72 15.20 12.93
C SER A 123 9.00 15.26 12.08
N MET A 124 8.90 15.40 10.76
CA MET A 124 10.07 15.61 9.89
C MET A 124 10.32 17.09 9.60
N LEU A 125 9.33 17.96 9.87
CA LEU A 125 9.43 19.41 9.66
C LEU A 125 9.99 20.16 10.88
N TYR A 126 9.99 19.50 12.04
CA TYR A 126 10.47 20.00 13.33
C TYR A 126 11.43 18.97 13.93
#